data_AF-A0A7L9BB46-F1
#
_entry.id   AF-A0A7L9BB46-F1
#
_cell.length_a   1.000
_cell.length_b   1.000
_cell.length_c   1.000
_cell.angle_alpha   90.00
_cell.angle_beta   90.00
_cell.angle_gamma   90.00
#
_symmetry.space_group_name_H-M   'P 1'
#
loop_
_entity.id
_entity.type
_entity.pdbx_description
1 polymer ?
#
loop_
_entity_poly.entity_id
_entity_poly.type
_entity_poly.pdbx_seq_one_letter_code
_entity_poly.pdbx_strand_id
1 'polypeptide(L)' 'MITTYRIKASQLTEDILKSIQEAFQDKEIEITVTEVIDETDYLLSTEANRKHLYKSIEEIKLGEGIPFTLAELQEKYLK' A
#
# COMPACT_ATOMS: atom_id res chain seq x y z
N MET A 1 -11.97 -14.32 -1.35
CA MET A 1 -11.71 -13.14 -2.21
C MET A 1 -11.90 -11.91 -1.34
N ILE A 2 -10.89 -11.05 -1.23
CA ILE A 2 -10.95 -9.81 -0.44
C ILE A 2 -11.29 -8.69 -1.42
N THR A 3 -12.33 -7.92 -1.12
CA THR A 3 -12.69 -6.72 -1.89
C THR A 3 -12.49 -5.51 -0.98
N THR A 4 -11.67 -4.56 -1.42
CA THR A 4 -11.34 -3.36 -0.64
C THR A 4 -11.92 -2.13 -1.33
N TYR A 5 -12.76 -1.38 -0.61
CA TYR A 5 -13.28 -0.08 -1.05
C TYR A 5 -12.50 1.03 -0.35
N ARG A 6 -11.76 1.86 -1.12
CA ARG A 6 -11.02 3.02 -0.58
C ARG A 6 -11.79 4.29 -0.92
N ILE A 7 -12.53 4.82 0.06
CA ILE A 7 -13.39 6.01 -0.10
C ILE A 7 -13.11 7.02 1.01
N LYS A 8 -13.43 8.29 0.78
CA LYS A 8 -13.45 9.29 1.86
C LYS A 8 -14.60 8.99 2.80
N ALA A 9 -14.45 9.32 4.09
CA ALA A 9 -15.52 9.17 5.08
C ALA A 9 -16.80 9.91 4.65
N SER A 10 -16.68 11.08 4.01
CA SER A 10 -17.82 11.85 3.50
C SER A 10 -18.57 11.19 2.34
N GLN A 11 -18.01 10.13 1.75
CA GLN A 11 -18.62 9.38 0.66
C GLN A 11 -19.29 8.09 1.16
N LEU A 12 -19.17 7.74 2.46
CA LEU A 12 -19.85 6.61 3.04
C LEU A 12 -21.35 6.92 3.18
N THR A 13 -22.12 6.53 2.18
CA THR A 13 -23.58 6.75 2.10
C THR A 13 -24.36 5.44 2.19
N GLU A 14 -25.68 5.55 2.40
CA GLU A 14 -26.60 4.41 2.37
C GLU A 14 -26.55 3.64 1.04
N ASP A 15 -26.35 4.33 -0.08
CA ASP A 15 -26.24 3.70 -1.40
C ASP A 15 -25.02 2.77 -1.51
N ILE A 16 -23.88 3.14 -0.89
CA ILE A 16 -22.71 2.27 -0.83
C ILE A 16 -22.99 1.04 0.04
N LEU A 17 -23.62 1.23 1.21
CA LEU A 17 -23.99 0.12 2.08
C LEU A 17 -24.93 -0.86 1.37
N LYS A 18 -25.91 -0.33 0.64
CA LYS A 18 -26.83 -1.14 -0.18
C LYS A 18 -26.10 -1.90 -1.28
N SER A 19 -25.14 -1.25 -1.95
CA SER A 19 -24.32 -1.91 -2.97
C SER A 19 -23.48 -3.06 -2.40
N ILE A 20 -22.95 -2.90 -1.17
CA ILE A 20 -22.23 -3.97 -0.46
C ILE A 20 -23.20 -5.12 -0.10
N GLN A 21 -24.40 -4.81 0.40
CA GLN A 21 -25.42 -5.81 0.70
C GLN A 21 -25.81 -6.62 -0.54
N GLU A 22 -26.03 -5.95 -1.68
CA GLU A 22 -26.39 -6.62 -2.95
C GLU A 22 -25.26 -7.49 -3.48
N ALA A 23 -23.99 -7.08 -3.31
CA ALA A 23 -22.82 -7.83 -3.77
C ALA A 23 -22.52 -9.10 -2.95
N PHE A 24 -22.83 -9.09 -1.65
CA PHE A 24 -22.49 -10.18 -0.73
C PHE A 24 -23.70 -11.01 -0.26
N GLN A 25 -24.93 -10.53 -0.45
CA GLN A 25 -26.19 -11.23 -0.19
C GLN A 25 -26.20 -11.90 1.20
N ASP A 26 -26.41 -13.21 1.27
CA ASP A 26 -26.53 -13.98 2.51
C ASP A 26 -25.17 -14.38 3.13
N LYS A 27 -24.06 -13.85 2.61
CA LYS A 27 -22.73 -14.16 3.15
C LYS A 27 -22.47 -13.34 4.40
N GLU A 28 -21.85 -13.97 5.39
CA GLU A 28 -21.28 -13.26 6.52
C GLU A 28 -20.10 -12.40 6.04
N ILE A 29 -20.12 -11.12 6.39
CA ILE A 29 -19.08 -10.15 6.02
C ILE A 29 -18.53 -9.45 7.25
N GLU A 30 -17.25 -9.10 7.20
CA GLU A 30 -16.58 -8.23 8.16
C GLU A 30 -16.30 -6.88 7.47
N ILE A 31 -16.56 -5.76 8.16
CA ILE A 31 -16.22 -4.42 7.69
C ILE A 31 -15.16 -3.83 8.63
N THR A 32 -13.97 -3.58 8.10
CA THR A 32 -12.88 -2.88 8.81
C THR A 32 -12.81 -1.43 8.36
N VAL A 33 -12.89 -0.48 9.29
CA VAL A 33 -12.74 0.96 9.02
C VAL A 33 -11.46 1.46 9.67
N THR A 34 -10.55 1.98 8.86
CA THR A 34 -9.29 2.57 9.33
C THR A 34 -9.06 3.91 8.65
N GLU A 35 -8.28 4.78 9.30
CA GLU A 35 -7.76 5.94 8.59
C GLU A 35 -6.87 5.47 7.45
N VAL A 36 -7.14 6.00 6.27
CA VAL A 36 -6.29 5.76 5.11
C VAL A 36 -5.01 6.55 5.34
N ILE A 37 -3.93 5.85 5.71
CA ILE A 37 -2.60 6.43 5.68
C ILE A 37 -2.25 6.65 4.21
N ASP A 38 -1.90 7.89 3.86
CA ASP A 38 -1.25 8.14 2.59
C ASP A 38 0.15 7.54 2.65
N GLU A 39 0.35 6.45 1.92
CA GLU A 39 1.62 5.71 1.88
C GLU A 39 2.78 6.62 1.44
N THR A 40 2.51 7.60 0.58
CA THR A 40 3.51 8.60 0.16
C THR A 40 3.87 9.48 1.33
N ASP A 41 2.89 10.04 2.04
CA ASP A 41 3.16 10.89 3.21
C ASP A 41 3.88 10.09 4.31
N TYR A 42 3.50 8.83 4.52
CA TYR A 42 4.18 7.95 5.46
C TYR A 42 5.63 7.69 5.07
N LEU A 43 5.89 7.31 3.81
CA LEU A 43 7.25 7.09 3.30
C LEU A 43 8.09 8.39 3.37
N LEU A 44 7.49 9.54 3.14
CA LEU A 44 8.18 10.83 3.18
C LEU A 44 8.18 11.46 4.59
N SER A 45 7.58 10.83 5.60
CA SER A 45 7.31 11.43 6.91
C SER A 45 8.57 11.91 7.66
N THR A 46 9.71 11.26 7.47
CA THR A 46 11.00 11.68 8.06
C THR A 46 11.94 12.25 7.01
N GLU A 47 12.71 13.28 7.38
CA GLU A 47 13.69 13.88 6.47
C GLU A 47 14.74 12.87 6.00
N ALA A 48 15.18 11.99 6.91
CA ALA A 48 16.14 10.93 6.61
C ALA A 48 15.59 9.95 5.57
N ASN A 49 14.37 9.43 5.77
CA ASN A 49 13.78 8.46 4.84
C ASN A 49 13.47 9.12 3.49
N ARG A 50 12.97 10.35 3.50
CA ARG A 50 12.71 11.16 2.31
C ARG A 50 13.98 11.33 1.46
N LYS A 51 15.09 11.78 2.06
CA LYS A 51 16.39 11.94 1.38
C LYS A 51 16.89 10.62 0.82
N HIS A 52 16.79 9.55 1.61
CA HIS A 52 17.24 8.23 1.19
C HIS A 52 16.44 7.71 -0.01
N LEU A 53 15.10 7.79 0.04
CA LEU A 53 14.21 7.35 -1.04
C LEU A 53 14.47 8.12 -2.35
N TYR A 54 14.56 9.46 -2.29
CA TYR A 54 14.82 10.24 -3.50
C TYR A 54 16.20 9.92 -4.11
N LYS A 55 17.24 9.76 -3.28
CA LYS A 55 18.57 9.35 -3.74
C LYS A 55 18.52 7.99 -4.45
N SER A 56 17.89 6.99 -3.84
CA SER A 56 17.77 5.65 -4.43
C SER A 56 16.99 5.68 -5.76
N ILE A 57 15.96 6.52 -5.88
CA ILE A 57 15.23 6.70 -7.15
C ILE A 57 16.14 7.31 -8.22
N GLU A 58 16.97 8.29 -7.88
CA GLU A 58 17.92 8.89 -8.81
C GLU A 58 19.01 7.91 -9.25
N GLU A 59 19.61 7.17 -8.31
CA GLU A 59 20.62 6.14 -8.60
C GLU A 59 20.09 5.10 -9.59
N ILE A 60 18.85 4.61 -9.41
CA ILE A 60 18.22 3.68 -10.34
C ILE A 60 17.99 4.30 -11.71
N LYS A 61 17.53 5.56 -11.78
CA LYS A 61 17.33 6.27 -13.06
C LYS A 61 18.64 6.47 -13.82
N LEU A 62 19.76 6.65 -13.12
CA LEU A 62 21.10 6.78 -13.68
C LEU A 62 21.76 5.43 -14.02
N GLY A 63 21.10 4.31 -13.69
CA GLY A 63 21.66 2.97 -13.91
C GLY A 63 22.73 2.56 -12.89
N GLU A 64 22.79 3.24 -11.74
CA GLU A 64 23.72 2.97 -10.64
C GLU A 64 23.19 1.90 -9.67
N GLY A 65 22.04 1.31 -9.99
CA GLY A 65 21.47 0.18 -9.25
C GLY A 65 22.37 -1.05 -9.27
N ILE A 66 22.36 -1.80 -8.17
CA ILE A 66 23.10 -3.07 -8.11
C ILE A 66 22.12 -4.21 -8.44
N PRO A 67 22.29 -4.89 -9.59
CA PRO A 67 21.44 -6.03 -9.93
C PRO A 67 21.74 -7.19 -8.99
N PHE A 68 20.68 -7.82 -8.48
CA PHE A 68 20.77 -8.99 -7.62
C PHE A 68 19.68 -9.99 -8.02
N THR A 69 20.03 -11.27 -8.05
CA THR A 69 19.06 -12.36 -8.12
C THR A 69 18.47 -12.63 -6.74
N LEU A 70 17.32 -13.31 -6.71
CA LEU A 70 16.68 -13.70 -5.46
C LEU A 70 17.59 -14.60 -4.60
N ALA A 71 18.34 -15.52 -5.23
CA ALA A 71 19.26 -16.42 -4.53
C ALA A 71 20.40 -15.67 -3.83
N GLU A 72 21.02 -14.70 -4.52
CA GLU A 72 22.09 -13.87 -3.96
C GLU A 72 21.58 -12.97 -2.82
N LEU A 73 20.35 -12.46 -2.92
CA LEU A 73 19.73 -11.66 -1.85
C LEU A 73 19.47 -12.49 -0.59
N GLN A 74 18.96 -13.72 -0.76
CA GLN A 74 18.72 -14.65 0.34
C GLN A 74 20.01 -15.03 1.06
N GLU A 75 21.06 -15.36 0.30
CA GLU A 75 22.35 -15.72 0.87
C GLU A 75 23.00 -14.58 1.67
N LYS A 76 22.82 -13.33 1.21
CA LYS A 76 23.49 -12.16 1.79
C LYS A 76 22.78 -11.58 3.01
N TYR A 77 21.45 -11.61 3.07
CA TYR A 77 20.68 -10.85 4.07
C TYR A 77 19.60 -11.64 4.81
N LEU A 78 19.26 -12.86 4.38
CA LEU A 78 18.15 -13.64 4.94
C LEU A 78 18.60 -15.00 5.50
N LYS A 79 19.86 -15.13 5.91
CA LYS A 79 20.39 -16.32 6.61
C LYS A 79 19.90 -16.41 8.05
#